data_AF-A0A816NAE5-F1
#
_entry.id   AF-A0A816NAE5-F1
#
_cell.length_a   1.000
_cell.length_b   1.000
_cell.length_c   1.000
_cell.angle_alpha   90.00
_cell.angle_beta   90.00
_cell.angle_gamma   90.00
#
_symmetry.space_group_name_H-M   'P 1'
#
loop_
_entity.id
_entity.type
_entity.pdbx_description
1 polymer ?
#
loop_
_entity_poly.entity_id
_entity_poly.type
_entity_poly.pdbx_seq_one_letter_code
_entity_poly.pdbx_strand_id
1 'polypeptide(L)' 'MTFSTGFLPQSVAVGDFNNDARLDIVVANNGSNDVSVLLGYGNGSFQNQMTFPTGSEPQSVAVGDFNNDTQLEIVVANY' A
#
# COMPACT_ATOMS: atom_id res chain seq x y z
N MET A 1 14.18 12.04 3.84
CA MET A 1 12.76 12.22 4.22
C MET A 1 12.25 10.86 4.65
N THR A 2 11.46 10.79 5.73
CA THR A 2 10.89 9.53 6.23
C THR A 2 9.38 9.63 6.19
N PHE A 3 8.71 8.54 5.87
CA PHE A 3 7.25 8.47 5.80
C PHE A 3 6.77 7.43 6.79
N SER A 4 5.76 7.80 7.58
CA SER A 4 5.19 6.91 8.60
C SER A 4 4.36 5.81 7.96
N THR A 5 4.48 4.60 8.50
CA THR A 5 3.65 3.43 8.20
C THR A 5 3.02 2.93 9.52
N GLY A 6 2.37 1.76 9.48
CA GLY A 6 1.89 1.08 10.68
C GLY A 6 3.01 0.39 11.46
N PHE A 7 2.63 -0.50 12.39
CA PHE A 7 3.56 -1.20 13.26
C PHE A 7 4.05 -2.51 12.62
N LEU A 8 5.35 -2.81 12.76
CA LEU A 8 6.02 -4.00 12.17
C LEU A 8 5.71 -4.18 10.67
N PRO A 9 6.11 -3.24 9.80
CA PRO A 9 5.92 -3.39 8.35
C PRO A 9 6.71 -4.59 7.82
N GLN A 10 6.09 -5.41 6.97
CA GLN A 10 6.69 -6.65 6.46
C GLN A 10 6.86 -6.68 4.94
N SER A 11 5.94 -6.09 4.19
CA SER A 11 5.94 -6.14 2.73
C SER A 11 5.56 -4.79 2.15
N VAL A 12 6.11 -4.47 0.98
CA VAL A 12 5.84 -3.23 0.26
C VAL A 12 5.61 -3.53 -1.22
N ALA A 13 4.69 -2.79 -1.84
CA ALA A 13 4.50 -2.77 -3.28
C ALA A 13 4.31 -1.33 -3.78
N VAL A 14 4.57 -1.12 -5.07
CA VAL A 14 4.53 0.18 -5.74
C VAL A 14 3.63 0.07 -6.96
N GLY A 15 2.79 1.08 -7.17
CA GLY A 15 1.87 1.16 -8.30
C GLY A 15 1.19 2.51 -8.34
N ASP A 16 0.49 2.83 -9.42
CA ASP A 16 -0.41 4.00 -9.48
C ASP A 16 -1.80 3.55 -8.98
N PHE A 17 -2.11 3.84 -7.72
CA PHE A 17 -3.33 3.35 -7.06
C PHE A 17 -4.50 4.32 -7.19
N ASN A 18 -4.26 5.54 -7.67
CA ASN A 18 -5.29 6.57 -7.84
C ASN A 18 -5.41 7.09 -9.28
N ASN A 19 -4.69 6.49 -10.22
CA ASN A 19 -4.67 6.77 -11.65
C ASN A 19 -4.28 8.22 -11.98
N ASP A 20 -3.27 8.74 -11.25
CA ASP A 20 -2.77 10.10 -11.44
C ASP A 20 -1.42 10.17 -12.20
N ALA A 21 -0.98 9.03 -12.74
CA ALA A 21 0.26 8.81 -13.45
C ALA A 21 1.53 9.00 -12.58
N ARG A 22 1.40 8.88 -11.26
CA ARG A 22 2.52 8.92 -10.31
C ARG A 22 2.55 7.63 -9.50
N LEU A 23 3.75 7.24 -9.08
CA LEU A 23 3.92 6.03 -8.28
C LEU A 23 3.55 6.30 -6.82
N ASP A 24 2.68 5.45 -6.30
CA ASP A 24 2.25 5.35 -4.92
C ASP A 24 2.90 4.14 -4.23
N ILE A 25 2.74 4.04 -2.90
CA ILE A 25 3.26 2.94 -2.09
C ILE A 25 2.15 2.32 -1.27
N VAL A 26 2.12 0.99 -1.19
CA VAL A 26 1.35 0.25 -0.19
C VAL A 26 2.26 -0.61 0.68
N VAL A 27 2.01 -0.63 1.98
CA VAL A 27 2.80 -1.38 2.97
C VAL A 27 1.88 -2.25 3.81
N ALA A 28 2.18 -3.54 3.93
CA ALA A 28 1.56 -4.45 4.89
C ALA A 28 2.19 -4.27 6.28
N ASN A 29 1.36 -3.91 7.27
CA ASN A 29 1.82 -3.68 8.64
C ASN A 29 1.32 -4.80 9.54
N ASN A 30 2.17 -5.81 9.72
CA ASN A 30 1.85 -7.02 10.46
C ASN A 30 1.39 -6.70 11.90
N GLY A 31 2.07 -5.78 12.57
CA GLY A 31 1.84 -5.47 13.98
C GLY A 31 0.61 -4.60 14.24
N SER A 32 0.09 -3.89 13.23
CA SER A 32 -1.13 -3.07 13.34
C SER A 32 -2.36 -3.68 12.65
N ASN A 33 -2.22 -4.84 12.00
CA ASN A 33 -3.31 -5.51 11.26
C ASN A 33 -3.96 -4.62 10.18
N ASP A 34 -3.15 -3.78 9.54
CA ASP A 34 -3.59 -2.87 8.48
C ASP A 34 -2.58 -2.80 7.33
N VAL A 35 -2.98 -2.15 6.25
CA VAL A 35 -2.07 -1.63 5.24
C VAL A 35 -2.02 -0.12 5.29
N SER A 36 -0.83 0.44 5.05
CA SER A 36 -0.64 1.87 4.79
C SER A 36 -0.58 2.11 3.28
N VAL A 37 -1.36 3.05 2.76
CA VAL A 37 -1.25 3.55 1.38
C VAL A 37 -0.75 4.99 1.42
N LEU A 38 0.33 5.27 0.70
CA LEU A 38 0.96 6.59 0.60
C LEU A 38 0.96 7.05 -0.85
N LEU A 39 0.20 8.11 -1.14
CA LEU A 39 0.09 8.64 -2.50
C LEU A 39 1.30 9.51 -2.85
N GLY A 40 1.84 9.33 -4.05
CA GLY A 40 3.03 10.02 -4.54
C GLY A 40 2.72 11.41 -5.09
N TYR A 41 3.62 12.36 -4.83
CA TYR A 41 3.60 13.66 -5.50
C TYR A 41 4.36 13.65 -6.84
N GLY A 42 5.04 12.55 -7.19
CA GLY A 42 5.81 12.40 -8.43
C GLY A 42 7.23 13.02 -8.39
N ASN A 43 7.60 13.62 -7.27
CA ASN A 43 8.91 14.23 -7.02
C ASN A 43 9.73 13.48 -5.97
N GLY A 44 9.37 12.23 -5.66
CA GLY A 44 9.98 11.41 -4.61
C GLY A 44 9.46 11.70 -3.19
N SER A 45 8.49 12.59 -3.02
CA SER A 45 7.75 12.78 -1.77
C SER A 45 6.35 12.17 -1.84
N PHE A 46 5.79 11.84 -0.67
CA PHE A 46 4.51 11.18 -0.52
C PHE A 46 3.62 11.93 0.48
N GLN A 47 2.32 11.74 0.33
CA GLN A 47 1.31 12.20 1.28
C GLN A 47 1.41 11.43 2.61
N ASN A 48 0.68 11.91 3.61
CA ASN A 48 0.47 11.12 4.83
C ASN A 48 -0.22 9.80 4.48
N GLN A 49 0.13 8.74 5.21
CA GLN A 49 -0.49 7.44 5.04
C GLN A 49 -2.01 7.49 5.26
N MET A 50 -2.74 6.78 4.41
CA MET A 50 -4.08 6.29 4.68
C MET A 50 -3.96 4.86 5.17
N THR A 51 -4.71 4.49 6.22
CA THR A 51 -4.69 3.13 6.75
C THR A 51 -5.99 2.41 6.42
N PHE A 52 -5.86 1.16 6.01
CA PHE A 52 -6.99 0.29 5.71
C PHE A 52 -6.88 -1.00 6.54
N PRO A 53 -7.89 -1.35 7.35
CA PRO A 53 -7.85 -2.57 8.14
C PRO A 53 -7.80 -3.80 7.24
N THR A 54 -7.10 -4.82 7.71
CA THR A 54 -6.96 -6.11 7.01
C THR A 54 -7.36 -7.27 7.93
N GLY A 55 -6.92 -8.49 7.61
CA GLY A 55 -6.99 -9.62 8.52
C GLY A 55 -5.91 -9.56 9.59
N SER A 56 -5.72 -10.67 10.30
CA SER A 56 -4.64 -10.82 11.27
C SER A 56 -3.28 -10.89 10.58
N GLU A 57 -2.31 -10.15 11.13
CA GLU A 57 -0.90 -10.33 10.84
C GLU A 57 -0.58 -10.30 9.33
N PRO A 58 -0.96 -9.24 8.59
CA PRO A 58 -0.73 -9.16 7.15
C PRO A 58 0.77 -9.34 6.84
N GLN A 59 1.09 -10.31 5.98
CA GLN A 59 2.47 -10.72 5.67
C GLN A 59 2.94 -10.17 4.33
N SER A 60 2.04 -10.10 3.35
CA SER A 60 2.40 -9.76 1.97
C SER A 60 1.31 -8.97 1.26
N VAL A 61 1.75 -8.07 0.37
CA VAL A 61 0.91 -7.32 -0.57
C VAL A 61 1.28 -7.70 -1.99
N ALA A 62 0.28 -7.92 -2.84
CA ALA A 62 0.41 -8.02 -4.29
C ALA A 62 -0.45 -6.95 -4.95
N VAL A 63 0.04 -6.41 -6.07
CA VAL A 63 -0.64 -5.38 -6.83
C VAL A 63 -0.78 -5.79 -8.29
N GLY A 64 -1.92 -5.47 -8.88
CA GLY A 64 -2.22 -5.80 -10.26
C GLY A 64 -3.64 -5.38 -10.64
N ASP A 65 -3.86 -5.20 -11.94
CA ASP A 65 -5.22 -5.09 -12.49
C ASP A 65 -5.79 -6.51 -12.58
N PHE A 66 -6.52 -6.90 -11.54
CA PHE A 66 -7.06 -8.26 -11.39
C PHE A 66 -8.48 -8.37 -11.95
N ASN A 67 -9.16 -7.25 -12.18
CA ASN A 67 -10.52 -7.20 -12.69
C ASN A 67 -10.61 -6.72 -14.17
N ASN A 68 -9.48 -6.34 -14.77
CA ASN A 68 -9.33 -5.83 -16.14
C ASN A 68 -10.08 -4.51 -16.38
N ASP A 69 -10.06 -3.59 -15.40
CA ASP A 69 -10.65 -2.25 -15.49
C ASP A 69 -9.62 -1.11 -15.62
N THR A 70 -8.33 -1.44 -15.76
CA THR A 70 -7.18 -0.53 -15.84
C THR A 70 -6.83 0.22 -14.56
N GLN A 71 -7.53 -0.03 -13.45
CA GLN A 71 -7.11 0.36 -12.11
C GLN A 71 -6.26 -0.77 -11.50
N LEU A 72 -5.25 -0.41 -10.71
CA LEU A 72 -4.54 -1.41 -9.91
C LEU A 72 -5.31 -1.70 -8.63
N GLU A 73 -5.51 -2.98 -8.36
CA GLU A 73 -5.99 -3.49 -7.08
C GLU A 73 -4.85 -3.91 -6.16
N ILE A 74 -5.13 -3.91 -4.86
CA ILE A 74 -4.23 -4.37 -3.81
C ILE A 74 -4.85 -5.61 -3.18
N VAL A 75 -4.09 -6.70 -3.13
CA VAL A 75 -4.46 -7.93 -2.43
C VAL A 75 -3.50 -8.17 -1.27
N VAL A 76 -4.05 -8.53 -0.11
CA VAL A 76 -3.28 -8.74 1.12
C VAL A 76 -3.39 -10.19 1.57
N ALA A 77 -2.24 -10.84 1.77
CA ALA A 77 -2.17 -12.15 2.41
C ALA A 77 -2.00 -11.98 3.93
N ASN A 78 -2.90 -12.58 4.68
CA ASN A 78 -2.97 -12.55 6.15
C ASN A 78 -2.66 -13.97 6.70
N TYR A 79 -2.37 -14.06 8.00
CA TYR A 79 -2.25 -15.35 8.70
C TYR A 79 -3.60 -15.91 9.10
#